data_AF-A0A4U1J6I0-F1
#
_entry.id   AF-A0A4U1J6I0-F1
#
_cell.length_a   1.000
_cell.length_b   1.000
_cell.length_c   1.000
_cell.angle_alpha   90.00
_cell.angle_beta   90.00
_cell.angle_gamma   90.00
#
_symmetry.space_group_name_H-M   'P 1'
#
loop_
_entity.id
_entity.type
_entity.pdbx_description
1 polymer ?
#
loop_
_entity_poly.entity_id
_entity_poly.type
_entity_poly.pdbx_seq_one_letter_code
_entity_poly.pdbx_strand_id
1 'polypeptide(L)'
;MRSIFRFSLLLALGGTIAEIGFLGCGGPPWEERVDGCPQELAFDPYCCPCPIPEACQDPDNPGYGKPKPIPWECPNACDGPPPLPPRCSDGGADGGEEDGGMSLCADGVCVPESPDDWRHGAFFSDWREPPSCPDNMPIVAFEGTPAPPPPLCGECSCDEPEGTCMLPETWTVSSAACADPGGGVKTNFDPSVGWDGTCNQEKAILSSTLCGGAPCVRSITISPPVIEEQPCKAHAKGDPIEPPAKLWNGGPETPFGRVCTSAEPWPACSGQNGKFCGPAGDDYASCIFQEGEHLCPEGWTGERHVLYGVVNDKRDCSACTCGAPTGGTCEVLWSAFGAPACTDYQTGGQVTAGMTAPCNDVMPGAPLSGKTAELLNYTKGACPPSGGEVVGELSLDKPITVCCPAATT
;
A
#
# COMPACT_ATOMS: atom_id res chain seq x y z
N MET A 1 -35.42 31.84 20.38
CA MET A 1 -36.50 31.30 19.52
C MET A 1 -36.09 29.90 19.10
N ARG A 2 -36.70 28.88 19.70
CA ARG A 2 -36.44 27.46 19.42
C ARG A 2 -37.46 27.00 18.37
N SER A 3 -37.00 26.46 17.24
CA SER A 3 -37.87 25.81 16.27
C SER A 3 -37.57 24.32 16.24
N ILE A 4 -38.59 23.54 16.58
CA ILE A 4 -38.60 22.08 16.66
C ILE A 4 -39.17 21.60 15.32
N PHE A 5 -38.39 20.85 14.54
CA PHE A 5 -38.92 20.04 13.45
C PHE A 5 -38.77 18.57 13.82
N ARG A 6 -39.91 17.95 14.15
CA ARG A 6 -40.11 16.50 14.17
C ARG A 6 -40.51 16.10 12.76
N PHE A 7 -39.85 15.10 12.17
CA PHE A 7 -40.47 14.30 11.12
C PHE A 7 -40.22 12.82 11.38
N SER A 8 -41.33 12.09 11.23
CA SER A 8 -41.56 10.74 11.72
C SER A 8 -40.93 9.66 10.85
N LEU A 9 -40.33 8.72 11.57
CA LEU A 9 -40.17 7.29 11.33
C LEU A 9 -41.27 6.67 10.43
N LEU A 10 -40.85 5.93 9.39
CA LEU A 10 -41.67 4.93 8.71
C LEU A 10 -40.83 3.65 8.53
N LEU A 11 -41.17 2.65 9.34
CA LEU A 11 -40.74 1.26 9.21
C LEU A 11 -41.48 0.61 8.02
N ALA A 12 -40.75 -0.13 7.19
CA ALA A 12 -41.32 -1.23 6.41
C ALA A 12 -40.39 -2.45 6.53
N LEU A 13 -40.98 -3.51 7.09
CA LEU A 13 -40.42 -4.83 7.31
C LEU A 13 -40.57 -5.71 6.06
N GLY A 14 -39.64 -6.63 5.87
CA GLY A 14 -39.96 -8.03 5.53
C GLY A 14 -39.69 -8.48 4.09
N GLY A 15 -38.87 -9.53 3.94
CA GLY A 15 -38.76 -10.28 2.68
C GLY A 15 -37.56 -11.23 2.62
N THR A 16 -37.68 -12.37 3.31
CA THR A 16 -36.73 -13.49 3.37
C THR A 16 -36.74 -14.42 2.15
N ILE A 17 -35.53 -14.94 1.83
CA ILE A 17 -35.16 -16.30 1.35
C ILE A 17 -35.63 -16.74 -0.05
N ALA A 18 -34.67 -17.02 -0.92
CA ALA A 18 -34.73 -18.17 -1.83
C ALA A 18 -33.32 -18.73 -2.07
N GLU A 19 -33.06 -19.90 -1.48
CA GLU A 19 -32.02 -20.84 -1.92
C GLU A 19 -32.43 -21.45 -3.27
N ILE A 20 -31.50 -21.53 -4.23
CA ILE A 20 -31.48 -22.59 -5.25
C ILE A 20 -30.03 -23.02 -5.41
N GLY A 21 -29.79 -24.31 -5.19
CA GLY A 21 -28.46 -24.92 -5.23
C GLY A 21 -28.03 -25.49 -6.58
N PHE A 22 -26.80 -26.01 -6.50
CA PHE A 22 -26.20 -27.14 -7.21
C PHE A 22 -25.67 -27.01 -8.64
N LEU A 23 -24.39 -27.45 -8.72
CA LEU A 23 -23.69 -28.20 -9.76
C LEU A 23 -23.29 -27.49 -11.06
N GLY A 24 -21.97 -27.35 -11.22
CA GLY A 24 -21.33 -27.10 -12.51
C GLY A 24 -19.81 -27.08 -12.42
N CYS A 25 -19.18 -28.25 -12.21
CA CYS A 25 -17.77 -28.43 -12.57
C CYS A 25 -17.67 -28.38 -14.11
N GLY A 26 -16.93 -27.40 -14.64
CA GLY A 26 -16.66 -27.27 -16.06
C GLY A 26 -15.46 -26.36 -16.28
N GLY A 27 -14.25 -26.93 -16.19
CA GLY A 27 -13.06 -26.27 -16.73
C GLY A 27 -13.07 -26.33 -18.26
N PRO A 28 -12.44 -25.35 -18.92
CA PRO A 28 -11.69 -25.65 -20.13
C PRO A 28 -10.35 -24.84 -20.13
N PRO A 29 -9.57 -24.80 -21.22
CA PRO A 29 -8.25 -25.40 -21.26
C PRO A 29 -7.14 -24.35 -21.18
N TRP A 30 -5.95 -24.83 -20.86
CA TRP A 30 -4.66 -24.19 -21.08
C TRP A 30 -4.54 -23.71 -22.53
N GLU A 31 -4.22 -22.43 -22.71
CA GLU A 31 -3.62 -21.93 -23.94
C GLU A 31 -2.55 -20.91 -23.56
N GLU A 32 -1.30 -21.32 -23.80
CA GLU A 32 -0.10 -20.54 -23.60
C GLU A 32 -0.10 -19.34 -24.54
N ARG A 33 0.08 -18.13 -23.98
CA ARG A 33 0.67 -17.03 -24.72
C ARG A 33 1.57 -16.23 -23.79
N VAL A 34 2.86 -16.54 -23.88
CA VAL A 34 3.95 -15.79 -23.24
C VAL A 34 4.40 -14.75 -24.25
N ASP A 35 3.98 -13.51 -24.07
CA ASP A 35 4.46 -12.36 -24.84
C ASP A 35 4.84 -11.23 -23.87
N GLY A 36 6.10 -10.79 -23.95
CA GLY A 36 6.49 -9.42 -23.61
C GLY A 36 7.12 -9.17 -22.24
N CYS A 37 8.39 -9.55 -22.08
CA CYS A 37 9.29 -8.79 -21.21
C CYS A 37 10.02 -7.74 -22.08
N PRO A 38 9.98 -6.44 -21.75
CA PRO A 38 10.67 -5.42 -22.52
C PRO A 38 12.19 -5.57 -22.38
N GLN A 39 12.88 -5.45 -23.52
CA GLN A 39 14.31 -5.26 -23.56
C GLN A 39 14.64 -3.89 -22.96
N GLU A 40 15.45 -3.89 -21.91
CA GLU A 40 16.65 -3.07 -21.74
C GLU A 40 17.09 -3.20 -20.29
N LEU A 41 18.19 -3.93 -20.08
CA LEU A 41 19.24 -3.62 -19.10
C LEU A 41 20.30 -4.73 -19.23
N ALA A 42 21.41 -4.37 -19.87
CA ALA A 42 22.57 -5.23 -20.05
C ALA A 42 23.26 -5.47 -18.71
N PHE A 43 23.24 -6.71 -18.24
CA PHE A 43 24.20 -7.20 -17.23
C PHE A 43 24.71 -8.60 -17.63
N ASP A 44 26.01 -8.75 -17.44
CA ASP A 44 26.93 -9.80 -17.85
C ASP A 44 26.53 -11.22 -17.37
N PRO A 45 26.48 -12.25 -18.24
CA PRO A 45 26.07 -13.60 -17.85
C PRO A 45 27.30 -14.48 -17.55
N TYR A 46 27.88 -14.34 -16.37
CA TYR A 46 28.78 -15.36 -15.84
C TYR A 46 28.49 -15.66 -14.36
N CYS A 47 28.03 -16.89 -14.14
CA CYS A 47 28.15 -17.67 -12.90
C CYS A 47 27.23 -17.31 -11.72
N CYS A 48 26.05 -17.91 -11.67
CA CYS A 48 25.46 -18.35 -10.40
C CYS A 48 25.81 -19.82 -10.16
N PRO A 49 26.54 -20.20 -9.09
CA PRO A 49 26.69 -21.60 -8.71
C PRO A 49 25.42 -22.08 -7.98
N CYS A 50 24.78 -23.13 -8.50
CA CYS A 50 23.80 -23.91 -7.74
C CYS A 50 24.54 -24.78 -6.71
N PRO A 51 24.11 -24.88 -5.44
CA PRO A 51 24.97 -25.44 -4.39
C PRO A 51 25.04 -26.97 -4.34
N ILE A 52 24.12 -27.72 -4.97
CA ILE A 52 24.15 -29.20 -4.94
C ILE A 52 23.43 -29.85 -6.15
N PRO A 53 23.85 -31.06 -6.60
CA PRO A 53 23.38 -31.70 -7.83
C PRO A 53 21.93 -32.24 -7.78
N GLU A 54 21.32 -32.36 -6.60
CA GLU A 54 19.95 -32.88 -6.48
C GLU A 54 18.85 -31.87 -6.87
N ALA A 55 19.18 -30.59 -7.06
CA ALA A 55 18.20 -29.55 -7.39
C ALA A 55 17.76 -29.51 -8.87
N CYS A 56 18.22 -30.43 -9.71
CA CYS A 56 17.91 -30.47 -11.15
C CYS A 56 17.04 -31.67 -11.59
N GLN A 57 16.34 -32.33 -10.66
CA GLN A 57 15.36 -33.35 -11.02
C GLN A 57 13.94 -32.80 -10.86
N ASP A 58 13.28 -32.59 -12.00
CA ASP A 58 11.84 -32.37 -12.08
C ASP A 58 11.13 -33.71 -11.81
N PRO A 59 10.36 -33.85 -10.71
CA PRO A 59 9.71 -35.11 -10.35
C PRO A 59 8.55 -35.48 -11.27
N ASP A 60 8.08 -34.57 -12.15
CA ASP A 60 6.88 -34.80 -12.96
C ASP A 60 7.18 -35.25 -14.41
N ASN A 61 8.45 -35.41 -14.81
CA ASN A 61 8.79 -35.80 -16.18
C ASN A 61 10.02 -36.73 -16.33
N PRO A 62 9.88 -38.05 -16.08
CA PRO A 62 11.00 -39.01 -16.13
C PRO A 62 11.42 -39.42 -17.57
N GLY A 63 11.03 -38.65 -18.60
CA GLY A 63 11.11 -39.08 -20.01
C GLY A 63 12.02 -38.26 -20.94
N TYR A 64 12.66 -37.18 -20.50
CA TYR A 64 13.47 -36.35 -21.40
C TYR A 64 14.95 -36.78 -21.46
N GLY A 65 15.42 -36.96 -22.69
CA GLY A 65 16.61 -37.72 -23.03
C GLY A 65 17.94 -37.05 -22.69
N LYS A 66 18.95 -37.92 -22.59
CA LYS A 66 20.38 -37.61 -22.40
C LYS A 66 20.84 -36.42 -23.28
N PRO A 67 21.54 -35.42 -22.73
CA PRO A 67 22.18 -34.39 -23.55
C PRO A 67 23.27 -35.02 -24.43
N LYS A 68 23.37 -34.52 -25.67
CA LYS A 68 24.38 -34.92 -26.67
C LYS A 68 25.80 -34.59 -26.18
N PRO A 69 26.84 -35.33 -26.61
CA PRO A 69 28.22 -35.04 -26.25
C PRO A 69 28.67 -33.72 -26.87
N ILE A 70 29.34 -32.91 -26.05
CA ILE A 70 30.00 -31.67 -26.45
C ILE A 70 31.28 -32.03 -27.24
N PRO A 71 31.61 -31.34 -28.35
CA PRO A 71 32.85 -31.55 -29.07
C PRO A 71 34.08 -31.16 -28.23
N TRP A 72 35.10 -32.00 -28.34
CA TRP A 72 36.47 -31.87 -27.87
C TRP A 72 37.16 -30.55 -28.32
N GLU A 73 38.15 -30.14 -27.51
CA GLU A 73 39.09 -29.00 -27.60
C GLU A 73 38.73 -27.72 -26.83
N CYS A 74 39.20 -27.65 -25.59
CA CYS A 74 39.76 -26.42 -25.02
C CYS A 74 41.14 -26.74 -24.39
N PRO A 75 42.10 -25.80 -24.43
CA PRO A 75 43.52 -26.08 -24.20
C PRO A 75 43.85 -26.23 -22.72
N ASN A 76 44.81 -27.11 -22.44
CA ASN A 76 45.43 -27.32 -21.12
C ASN A 76 45.92 -26.01 -20.49
N ALA A 77 45.21 -25.53 -19.47
CA ALA A 77 45.75 -24.67 -18.44
C ALA A 77 44.88 -24.81 -17.18
N CYS A 78 45.51 -25.19 -16.07
CA CYS A 78 44.97 -25.34 -14.71
C CYS A 78 44.84 -26.78 -14.19
N ASP A 79 45.93 -27.56 -14.28
CA ASP A 79 46.20 -28.66 -13.34
C ASP A 79 47.27 -28.19 -12.33
N GLY A 80 46.86 -28.04 -11.07
CA GLY A 80 47.77 -27.84 -9.94
C GLY A 80 47.09 -27.22 -8.70
N PRO A 81 47.14 -27.86 -7.51
CA PRO A 81 46.72 -27.21 -6.27
C PRO A 81 47.67 -26.07 -5.89
N PRO A 82 47.20 -25.01 -5.21
CA PRO A 82 48.04 -23.89 -4.82
C PRO A 82 49.12 -24.32 -3.80
N PRO A 83 50.33 -23.74 -3.85
CA PRO A 83 51.38 -24.02 -2.87
C PRO A 83 50.98 -23.50 -1.49
N LEU A 84 51.14 -24.36 -0.48
CA LEU A 84 51.06 -23.98 0.94
C LEU A 84 52.18 -22.97 1.29
N PRO A 85 51.90 -21.93 2.10
CA PRO A 85 52.93 -21.01 2.55
C PRO A 85 53.95 -21.70 3.48
N PRO A 86 55.22 -21.24 3.47
CA PRO A 86 56.30 -21.89 4.21
C PRO A 86 56.14 -21.75 5.74
N ARG A 87 56.30 -22.89 6.41
CA ARG A 87 56.50 -22.98 7.86
C ARG A 87 57.81 -22.27 8.23
N CYS A 88 57.73 -21.29 9.12
CA CYS A 88 58.86 -20.86 9.94
C CYS A 88 58.91 -21.72 11.20
N SER A 89 60.08 -22.31 11.47
CA SER A 89 60.44 -22.89 12.76
C SER A 89 61.67 -22.18 13.29
N ASP A 90 61.50 -21.54 14.43
CA ASP A 90 62.47 -21.22 15.49
C ASP A 90 61.59 -20.84 16.72
N GLY A 91 61.79 -21.34 17.94
CA GLY A 91 63.03 -21.72 18.58
C GLY A 91 63.45 -20.61 19.54
N GLY A 92 62.70 -20.41 20.63
CA GLY A 92 63.02 -19.40 21.64
C GLY A 92 62.09 -19.48 22.84
N ALA A 93 62.52 -20.20 23.86
CA ALA A 93 61.97 -20.13 25.19
C ALA A 93 62.46 -18.85 25.85
N ASP A 94 61.56 -17.99 26.30
CA ASP A 94 61.79 -16.99 27.35
C ASP A 94 60.48 -16.82 28.12
N GLY A 95 60.49 -17.23 29.38
CA GLY A 95 59.38 -17.03 30.30
C GLY A 95 59.19 -15.55 30.57
N GLY A 96 58.14 -14.97 30.00
CA GLY A 96 57.53 -13.75 30.50
C GLY A 96 56.45 -14.14 31.48
N GLU A 97 56.60 -13.67 32.71
CA GLU A 97 55.62 -13.78 33.78
C GLU A 97 54.22 -13.56 33.22
N GLU A 98 53.37 -14.58 33.37
CA GLU A 98 51.93 -14.37 33.40
C GLU A 98 51.71 -13.35 34.52
N ASP A 99 51.58 -12.08 34.15
CA ASP A 99 50.67 -11.19 34.84
C ASP A 99 49.31 -11.88 34.74
N GLY A 100 49.11 -12.84 35.64
CA GLY A 100 47.82 -13.32 36.03
C GLY A 100 47.13 -12.08 36.54
N GLY A 101 46.53 -11.34 35.60
CA GLY A 101 45.55 -10.31 35.86
C GLY A 101 44.51 -11.06 36.65
N MET A 102 44.66 -11.02 37.98
CA MET A 102 43.70 -11.57 38.91
C MET A 102 42.39 -11.03 38.41
N SER A 103 41.55 -11.92 37.91
CA SER A 103 40.22 -11.56 37.50
C SER A 103 39.64 -10.81 38.69
N LEU A 104 39.49 -9.48 38.55
CA LEU A 104 39.14 -8.59 39.67
C LEU A 104 37.75 -8.93 40.25
N CYS A 105 37.06 -9.80 39.52
CA CYS A 105 35.85 -10.56 39.78
C CYS A 105 36.13 -12.05 39.53
N ALA A 106 35.85 -12.96 40.48
CA ALA A 106 36.07 -14.39 40.25
C ALA A 106 35.27 -14.93 39.05
N ASP A 107 34.05 -14.44 38.82
CA ASP A 107 33.11 -14.91 37.79
C ASP A 107 32.31 -13.76 37.14
N GLY A 108 32.93 -12.58 36.94
CA GLY A 108 32.20 -11.36 36.58
C GLY A 108 32.99 -10.28 35.87
N VAL A 109 32.32 -9.17 35.59
CA VAL A 109 32.87 -7.98 34.93
C VAL A 109 32.79 -6.76 35.84
N CYS A 110 33.86 -5.97 35.88
CA CYS A 110 33.91 -4.74 36.65
C CYS A 110 33.21 -3.60 35.91
N VAL A 111 32.04 -3.21 36.40
CA VAL A 111 31.22 -2.12 35.86
C VAL A 111 31.32 -0.86 36.74
N PRO A 112 30.96 0.33 36.22
CA PRO A 112 30.87 1.55 37.02
C PRO A 112 29.87 1.43 38.18
N GLU A 113 29.98 2.30 39.18
CA GLU A 113 28.98 2.45 40.24
C GLU A 113 27.62 2.92 39.70
N SER A 114 26.53 2.41 40.28
CA SER A 114 25.18 2.90 40.02
C SER A 114 24.91 4.19 40.81
N PRO A 115 24.32 5.23 40.21
CA PRO A 115 23.85 6.39 40.97
C PRO A 115 22.75 6.03 42.00
N ASP A 116 22.49 6.93 42.95
CA ASP A 116 21.64 6.68 44.14
C ASP A 116 20.19 6.19 43.85
N ASP A 117 19.65 6.41 42.64
CA ASP A 117 18.30 5.97 42.24
C ASP A 117 18.30 4.79 41.23
N TRP A 118 19.47 4.29 40.88
CA TRP A 118 19.66 3.20 39.93
C TRP A 118 20.06 1.93 40.67
N ARG A 119 19.53 0.79 40.22
CA ARG A 119 19.87 -0.52 40.78
C ARG A 119 20.66 -1.32 39.77
N HIS A 120 21.68 -2.02 40.22
CA HIS A 120 22.38 -2.98 39.37
C HIS A 120 21.52 -4.21 39.10
N GLY A 121 21.64 -4.80 37.92
CA GLY A 121 20.95 -6.03 37.56
C GLY A 121 21.57 -6.72 36.34
N ALA A 122 21.31 -8.02 36.22
CA ALA A 122 21.56 -8.78 35.01
C ALA A 122 20.40 -8.56 34.04
N PHE A 123 20.69 -8.05 32.85
CA PHE A 123 19.71 -7.75 31.82
C PHE A 123 19.80 -8.75 30.66
N PHE A 124 18.66 -9.36 30.35
CA PHE A 124 18.44 -10.26 29.23
C PHE A 124 17.59 -9.53 28.18
N SER A 125 18.10 -9.37 26.95
CA SER A 125 17.36 -8.77 25.82
C SER A 125 17.02 -9.79 24.74
N ASP A 126 16.01 -9.49 23.93
CA ASP A 126 15.71 -10.20 22.68
C ASP A 126 15.33 -11.69 22.81
N TRP A 127 14.78 -12.08 23.97
CA TRP A 127 14.36 -13.46 24.21
C TRP A 127 12.90 -13.72 23.84
N ARG A 128 12.63 -14.91 23.30
CA ARG A 128 11.27 -15.47 23.14
C ARG A 128 10.75 -16.07 24.44
N GLU A 129 11.63 -16.75 25.17
CA GLU A 129 11.39 -17.27 26.51
C GLU A 129 12.63 -16.91 27.34
N PRO A 130 12.55 -15.91 28.23
CA PRO A 130 13.71 -15.41 28.94
C PRO A 130 14.30 -16.51 29.85
N PRO A 131 15.63 -16.72 29.82
CA PRO A 131 16.29 -17.67 30.70
C PRO A 131 15.97 -17.37 32.16
N SER A 132 15.95 -18.40 33.00
CA SER A 132 15.90 -18.22 34.46
C SER A 132 17.01 -17.27 34.92
N CYS A 133 16.70 -16.42 35.89
CA CYS A 133 17.71 -15.58 36.50
C CYS A 133 18.88 -16.42 37.04
N PRO A 134 20.12 -15.93 36.95
CA PRO A 134 21.28 -16.68 37.42
C PRO A 134 21.26 -16.78 38.95
N ASP A 135 21.91 -17.81 39.52
CA ASP A 135 21.84 -18.12 40.96
C ASP A 135 22.35 -16.97 41.85
N ASN A 136 23.26 -16.14 41.33
CA ASN A 136 23.77 -14.96 42.02
C ASN A 136 22.83 -13.74 41.94
N MET A 137 21.79 -13.79 41.11
CA MET A 137 20.72 -12.77 41.01
C MET A 137 19.34 -13.40 40.88
N PRO A 138 18.89 -14.18 41.87
CA PRO A 138 17.74 -15.06 41.69
C PRO A 138 16.38 -14.32 41.65
N ILE A 139 16.37 -13.00 41.85
CA ILE A 139 15.15 -12.21 41.97
C ILE A 139 14.84 -11.54 40.63
N VAL A 140 13.69 -11.87 40.03
CA VAL A 140 13.16 -11.12 38.89
C VAL A 140 12.73 -9.73 39.36
N ALA A 141 13.46 -8.70 38.97
CA ALA A 141 13.15 -7.31 39.32
C ALA A 141 12.09 -6.74 38.38
N PHE A 142 12.19 -7.04 37.09
CA PHE A 142 11.25 -6.58 36.09
C PHE A 142 11.22 -7.49 34.86
N GLU A 143 10.06 -7.49 34.23
CA GLU A 143 9.81 -8.14 32.96
C GLU A 143 8.91 -7.25 32.11
N GLY A 144 9.27 -7.10 30.85
CA GLY A 144 8.49 -6.29 29.93
C GLY A 144 9.01 -6.37 28.51
N THR A 145 8.48 -5.48 27.70
CA THR A 145 8.71 -5.46 26.25
C THR A 145 9.00 -4.03 25.80
N PRO A 146 9.79 -3.83 24.75
CA PRO A 146 10.00 -2.52 24.17
C PRO A 146 8.71 -2.02 23.51
N ALA A 147 8.66 -0.70 23.27
CA ALA A 147 7.54 -0.11 22.54
C ALA A 147 7.45 -0.72 21.12
N PRO A 148 6.26 -1.16 20.68
CA PRO A 148 6.10 -1.72 19.34
C PRO A 148 6.35 -0.64 18.27
N PRO A 149 7.04 -0.99 17.17
CA PRO A 149 7.20 -0.06 16.06
C PRO A 149 5.82 0.35 15.51
N PRO A 150 5.70 1.55 14.92
CA PRO A 150 4.46 1.93 14.23
C PRO A 150 4.10 0.92 13.14
N PRO A 151 2.80 0.59 12.96
CA PRO A 151 2.39 -0.28 11.87
C PRO A 151 2.69 0.37 10.51
N LEU A 152 3.15 -0.44 9.56
CA LEU A 152 3.39 -0.02 8.19
C LEU A 152 2.09 -0.12 7.40
N CYS A 153 1.35 0.98 7.30
CA CYS A 153 0.16 1.01 6.47
C CYS A 153 0.55 1.27 5.00
N GLY A 154 0.05 0.42 4.10
CA GLY A 154 0.28 0.57 2.66
C GLY A 154 -0.44 1.80 2.10
N GLU A 155 0.04 2.29 0.96
CA GLU A 155 -0.66 3.34 0.20
C GLU A 155 -2.01 2.82 -0.30
N CYS A 156 -3.04 3.66 -0.37
CA CYS A 156 -4.30 3.30 -1.01
C CYS A 156 -4.28 3.62 -2.51
N SER A 157 -4.92 2.77 -3.31
CA SER A 157 -5.18 3.01 -4.72
C SER A 157 -6.63 2.67 -5.09
N CYS A 158 -7.06 3.22 -6.21
CA CYS A 158 -8.41 3.05 -6.74
C CYS A 158 -8.31 2.49 -8.15
N ASP A 159 -9.17 1.53 -8.45
CA ASP A 159 -9.35 1.06 -9.84
C ASP A 159 -9.92 2.18 -10.70
N GLU A 160 -9.80 2.05 -12.03
CA GLU A 160 -10.51 2.93 -12.95
C GLU A 160 -12.02 2.75 -12.80
N PRO A 161 -12.82 3.83 -12.91
CA PRO A 161 -14.27 3.71 -12.83
C PRO A 161 -14.82 2.94 -14.05
N GLU A 162 -15.94 2.27 -13.84
CA GLU A 162 -16.78 1.76 -14.93
C GLU A 162 -17.79 2.84 -15.31
N GLY A 163 -17.95 3.12 -16.59
CA GLY A 163 -18.88 4.16 -17.02
C GLY A 163 -18.97 4.33 -18.52
N THR A 164 -19.91 5.14 -18.94
CA THR A 164 -20.18 5.44 -20.35
C THR A 164 -20.39 6.93 -20.56
N CYS A 165 -20.16 7.39 -21.78
CA CYS A 165 -20.65 8.69 -22.20
C CYS A 165 -22.02 8.57 -22.88
N MET A 166 -22.99 9.29 -22.34
CA MET A 166 -24.33 9.44 -22.89
C MET A 166 -24.36 10.58 -23.91
N LEU A 167 -24.94 10.31 -25.08
CA LEU A 167 -25.12 11.29 -26.14
C LEU A 167 -26.10 12.40 -25.71
N PRO A 168 -26.04 13.60 -26.34
CA PRO A 168 -26.98 14.68 -26.07
C PRO A 168 -28.45 14.29 -26.28
N GLU A 169 -29.23 14.33 -25.20
CA GLU A 169 -30.66 13.99 -25.23
C GLU A 169 -31.56 15.19 -25.50
N THR A 170 -31.08 16.44 -25.36
CA THR A 170 -31.91 17.64 -25.55
C THR A 170 -31.42 18.47 -26.74
N TRP A 171 -32.29 18.59 -27.75
CA TRP A 171 -32.06 19.35 -28.98
C TRP A 171 -33.22 20.33 -29.13
N THR A 172 -32.95 21.60 -28.90
CA THR A 172 -33.98 22.65 -28.96
C THR A 172 -33.77 23.53 -30.18
N VAL A 173 -34.77 23.60 -31.03
CA VAL A 173 -34.79 24.52 -32.18
C VAL A 173 -35.54 25.79 -31.77
N SER A 174 -35.11 26.95 -32.25
CA SER A 174 -35.78 28.22 -31.99
C SER A 174 -36.05 29.01 -33.28
N SER A 175 -37.17 29.73 -33.28
CA SER A 175 -37.51 30.70 -34.34
C SER A 175 -36.74 32.03 -34.22
N ALA A 176 -35.91 32.19 -33.18
CA ALA A 176 -34.97 33.31 -33.02
C ALA A 176 -33.54 32.87 -33.33
N ALA A 177 -32.66 33.85 -33.60
CA ALA A 177 -31.24 33.62 -33.79
C ALA A 177 -30.52 33.44 -32.43
N CYS A 178 -29.30 32.93 -32.44
CA CYS A 178 -28.51 32.71 -31.23
C CYS A 178 -28.15 34.00 -30.47
N ALA A 179 -28.13 35.14 -31.17
CA ALA A 179 -27.97 36.45 -30.54
C ALA A 179 -29.16 36.85 -29.63
N ASP A 180 -30.29 36.16 -29.72
CA ASP A 180 -31.49 36.36 -28.90
C ASP A 180 -31.97 35.02 -28.28
N PRO A 181 -31.21 34.45 -27.33
CA PRO A 181 -31.45 33.09 -26.81
C PRO A 181 -32.78 32.95 -26.06
N GLY A 182 -33.30 34.06 -25.49
CA GLY A 182 -34.60 34.10 -24.80
C GLY A 182 -35.79 34.36 -25.75
N GLY A 183 -35.53 34.76 -26.99
CA GLY A 183 -36.55 35.07 -27.98
C GLY A 183 -37.08 33.86 -28.73
N GLY A 184 -38.12 34.13 -29.52
CA GLY A 184 -38.75 33.17 -30.43
C GLY A 184 -39.54 32.06 -29.72
N VAL A 185 -40.15 31.21 -30.54
CA VAL A 185 -40.81 29.99 -30.09
C VAL A 185 -39.77 28.87 -30.07
N LYS A 186 -39.78 28.05 -29.02
CA LYS A 186 -38.92 26.87 -28.88
C LYS A 186 -39.66 25.61 -29.33
N THR A 187 -39.01 24.80 -30.14
CA THR A 187 -39.55 23.56 -30.69
C THR A 187 -38.62 22.41 -30.30
N ASN A 188 -39.21 21.34 -29.76
CA ASN A 188 -38.48 20.13 -29.38
C ASN A 188 -38.02 19.38 -30.65
N PHE A 189 -36.72 19.11 -30.72
CA PHE A 189 -36.10 18.29 -31.77
C PHE A 189 -35.29 17.12 -31.17
N ASP A 190 -35.55 16.77 -29.91
CA ASP A 190 -34.83 15.74 -29.17
C ASP A 190 -34.91 14.37 -29.88
N PRO A 191 -33.86 13.54 -29.78
CA PRO A 191 -33.90 12.15 -30.23
C PRO A 191 -34.86 11.30 -29.37
N SER A 192 -35.07 10.06 -29.79
CA SER A 192 -35.75 9.05 -28.99
C SER A 192 -34.95 8.72 -27.72
N VAL A 193 -35.63 8.28 -26.67
CA VAL A 193 -34.96 7.79 -25.45
C VAL A 193 -34.07 6.59 -25.80
N GLY A 194 -32.84 6.57 -25.30
CA GLY A 194 -31.88 5.49 -25.56
C GLY A 194 -31.33 5.46 -27.00
N TRP A 195 -31.40 6.60 -27.70
CA TRP A 195 -30.84 6.74 -29.04
C TRP A 195 -29.32 6.55 -29.05
N ASP A 196 -28.84 5.78 -30.03
CA ASP A 196 -27.44 5.37 -30.19
C ASP A 196 -26.62 6.30 -31.10
N GLY A 197 -27.22 7.39 -31.58
CA GLY A 197 -26.57 8.34 -32.48
C GLY A 197 -26.80 8.10 -33.96
N THR A 198 -27.43 6.98 -34.34
CA THR A 198 -27.78 6.67 -35.74
C THR A 198 -28.79 7.67 -36.33
N CYS A 199 -28.94 7.73 -37.66
CA CYS A 199 -29.85 8.71 -38.28
C CYS A 199 -31.29 8.58 -37.73
N ASN A 200 -31.76 9.61 -37.04
CA ASN A 200 -33.09 9.67 -36.44
C ASN A 200 -33.91 10.81 -37.05
N GLN A 201 -35.18 10.54 -37.37
CA GLN A 201 -36.10 11.48 -38.02
C GLN A 201 -37.24 11.93 -37.11
N GLU A 202 -37.25 11.49 -35.85
CA GLU A 202 -38.32 11.84 -34.93
C GLU A 202 -38.36 13.34 -34.71
N LYS A 203 -39.58 13.88 -34.59
CA LYS A 203 -39.82 15.31 -34.39
C LYS A 203 -39.23 16.21 -35.50
N ALA A 204 -39.10 15.67 -36.72
CA ALA A 204 -38.70 16.43 -37.90
C ALA A 204 -39.50 17.74 -38.07
N ILE A 205 -38.80 18.82 -38.42
CA ILE A 205 -39.38 20.12 -38.73
C ILE A 205 -39.28 20.33 -40.24
N LEU A 206 -40.42 20.22 -40.92
CA LEU A 206 -40.49 20.39 -42.36
C LEU A 206 -40.23 21.84 -42.76
N SER A 207 -39.80 22.02 -44.01
CA SER A 207 -39.71 23.36 -44.61
C SER A 207 -41.06 24.05 -44.53
N SER A 208 -41.07 25.38 -44.41
CA SER A 208 -42.27 26.22 -44.26
C SER A 208 -43.07 26.08 -42.96
N THR A 209 -42.65 25.26 -41.99
CA THR A 209 -43.29 25.23 -40.67
C THR A 209 -43.11 26.58 -39.96
N LEU A 210 -44.23 27.20 -39.54
CA LEU A 210 -44.22 28.48 -38.82
C LEU A 210 -44.48 28.27 -37.33
N CYS A 211 -43.68 28.93 -36.50
CA CYS A 211 -43.80 28.93 -35.05
C CYS A 211 -43.93 30.40 -34.59
N GLY A 212 -45.12 30.77 -34.11
CA GLY A 212 -45.41 32.17 -33.75
C GLY A 212 -45.42 33.12 -34.95
N GLY A 213 -45.76 32.62 -36.16
CA GLY A 213 -45.82 33.43 -37.39
C GLY A 213 -44.47 33.65 -38.09
N ALA A 214 -43.37 33.17 -37.53
CA ALA A 214 -42.04 33.17 -38.14
C ALA A 214 -41.59 31.73 -38.47
N PRO A 215 -40.59 31.52 -39.34
CA PRO A 215 -40.03 30.18 -39.56
C PRO A 215 -39.55 29.55 -38.25
N CYS A 216 -39.94 28.30 -38.00
CA CYS A 216 -39.59 27.59 -36.75
C CYS A 216 -38.09 27.42 -36.56
N VAL A 217 -37.35 27.21 -37.65
CA VAL A 217 -35.91 26.96 -37.64
C VAL A 217 -35.17 28.27 -37.93
N ARG A 218 -34.47 28.80 -36.93
CA ARG A 218 -33.49 29.89 -37.06
C ARG A 218 -32.23 29.63 -36.25
N SER A 219 -32.34 28.89 -35.15
CA SER A 219 -31.18 28.39 -34.42
C SER A 219 -31.49 27.03 -33.82
N ILE A 220 -30.42 26.33 -33.45
CA ILE A 220 -30.48 25.06 -32.72
C ILE A 220 -29.53 25.11 -31.53
N THR A 221 -29.98 24.59 -30.39
CA THR A 221 -29.19 24.44 -29.16
C THR A 221 -29.15 22.97 -28.76
N ILE A 222 -27.95 22.46 -28.50
CA ILE A 222 -27.71 21.05 -28.17
C ILE A 222 -27.18 20.97 -26.74
N SER A 223 -27.77 20.13 -25.90
CA SER A 223 -27.23 19.90 -24.57
C SER A 223 -25.84 19.26 -24.64
N PRO A 224 -24.94 19.51 -23.69
CA PRO A 224 -23.72 18.73 -23.56
C PRO A 224 -24.04 17.24 -23.33
N PRO A 225 -23.14 16.32 -23.72
CA PRO A 225 -23.23 14.92 -23.32
C PRO A 225 -23.03 14.77 -21.81
N VAL A 226 -23.48 13.65 -21.26
CA VAL A 226 -23.40 13.34 -19.82
C VAL A 226 -22.47 12.16 -19.59
N ILE A 227 -21.58 12.27 -18.61
CA ILE A 227 -20.72 11.16 -18.18
C ILE A 227 -21.41 10.46 -17.01
N GLU A 228 -21.62 9.16 -17.14
CA GLU A 228 -22.17 8.32 -16.08
C GLU A 228 -21.12 7.28 -15.68
N GLU A 229 -20.48 7.51 -14.52
CA GLU A 229 -19.44 6.65 -13.97
C GLU A 229 -19.83 6.13 -12.59
N GLN A 230 -19.58 4.84 -12.36
CA GLN A 230 -19.76 4.17 -11.08
C GLN A 230 -18.60 4.51 -10.13
N PRO A 231 -18.81 4.43 -8.80
CA PRO A 231 -17.75 4.60 -7.83
C PRO A 231 -16.61 3.60 -8.05
N CYS A 232 -15.36 4.06 -7.90
CA CYS A 232 -14.21 3.17 -8.01
C CYS A 232 -14.11 2.20 -6.83
N LYS A 233 -13.54 1.03 -7.10
CA LYS A 233 -13.20 0.06 -6.06
C LYS A 233 -11.84 0.40 -5.44
N ALA A 234 -11.81 0.50 -4.12
CA ALA A 234 -10.60 0.77 -3.36
C ALA A 234 -9.80 -0.52 -3.12
N HIS A 235 -8.48 -0.41 -3.17
CA HIS A 235 -7.55 -1.47 -2.78
C HIS A 235 -6.28 -0.87 -2.16
N ALA A 236 -5.57 -1.67 -1.37
CA ALA A 236 -4.23 -1.31 -0.94
C ALA A 236 -3.26 -1.50 -2.11
N LYS A 237 -2.33 -0.58 -2.27
CA LYS A 237 -1.29 -0.60 -3.30
C LYS A 237 -0.13 -1.47 -2.82
N GLY A 238 0.21 -2.45 -3.63
CA GLY A 238 1.16 -3.53 -3.28
C GLY A 238 0.41 -4.77 -2.81
N ASP A 239 1.10 -5.92 -2.85
CA ASP A 239 0.64 -7.07 -2.07
C ASP A 239 0.46 -6.59 -0.63
N PRO A 240 -0.59 -7.03 0.10
CA PRO A 240 -0.66 -6.79 1.52
C PRO A 240 0.70 -7.21 2.07
N ILE A 241 1.52 -6.23 2.50
CA ILE A 241 2.73 -6.56 3.25
C ILE A 241 2.15 -7.31 4.41
N GLU A 242 2.36 -8.63 4.43
CA GLU A 242 1.72 -9.51 5.39
C GLU A 242 2.03 -8.86 6.73
N PRO A 243 1.00 -8.32 7.43
CA PRO A 243 1.25 -7.54 8.63
C PRO A 243 2.07 -8.47 9.50
N PRO A 244 3.30 -8.09 9.90
CA PRO A 244 4.22 -9.04 10.52
C PRO A 244 3.44 -9.72 11.64
N ALA A 245 3.25 -11.04 11.47
CA ALA A 245 2.07 -11.77 11.92
C ALA A 245 1.63 -11.30 13.30
N LYS A 246 0.55 -10.48 13.39
CA LYS A 246 0.12 -9.74 14.61
C LYS A 246 1.02 -10.03 15.81
N LEU A 247 2.19 -9.39 15.84
CA LEU A 247 3.22 -9.64 16.84
C LEU A 247 2.71 -9.38 18.27
N TRP A 248 1.57 -8.71 18.40
CA TRP A 248 1.11 -8.16 19.66
C TRP A 248 -0.24 -8.71 20.11
N ASN A 249 -0.13 -9.89 20.71
CA ASN A 249 -0.91 -10.42 21.83
C ASN A 249 -0.16 -11.67 22.33
N GLY A 250 1.04 -11.50 22.88
CA GLY A 250 1.87 -12.62 23.37
C GLY A 250 2.28 -13.61 22.27
N GLY A 251 2.43 -13.13 21.03
CA GLY A 251 2.88 -13.94 19.92
C GLY A 251 4.37 -14.29 20.02
N PRO A 252 4.82 -15.36 19.35
CA PRO A 252 6.14 -15.97 19.52
C PRO A 252 7.36 -15.14 19.07
N GLU A 253 7.21 -13.86 18.72
CA GLU A 253 8.25 -13.07 18.06
C GLU A 253 8.54 -11.68 18.70
N THR A 254 7.90 -11.31 19.81
CA THR A 254 8.22 -10.03 20.49
C THR A 254 9.45 -10.17 21.38
N PRO A 255 10.49 -9.32 21.21
CA PRO A 255 11.66 -9.35 22.08
C PRO A 255 11.24 -9.01 23.51
N PHE A 256 11.50 -9.93 24.43
CA PHE A 256 11.21 -9.77 25.85
C PHE A 256 12.46 -9.38 26.60
N GLY A 257 12.33 -8.40 27.49
CA GLY A 257 13.39 -7.97 28.39
C GLY A 257 13.14 -8.48 29.80
N ARG A 258 14.15 -9.08 30.42
CA ARG A 258 14.13 -9.47 31.84
C ARG A 258 15.29 -8.83 32.58
N VAL A 259 15.00 -8.25 33.74
CA VAL A 259 16.01 -7.74 34.67
C VAL A 259 15.99 -8.59 35.94
N CYS A 260 17.14 -9.15 36.28
CA CYS A 260 17.35 -9.94 37.48
C CYS A 260 18.24 -9.17 38.48
N THR A 261 17.94 -9.26 39.77
CA THR A 261 18.68 -8.59 40.84
C THR A 261 18.97 -9.56 41.99
N SER A 262 19.86 -9.13 42.89
CA SER A 262 20.13 -9.76 44.18
C SER A 262 19.63 -8.87 45.32
N ALA A 263 19.39 -9.47 46.49
CA ALA A 263 19.16 -8.72 47.73
C ALA A 263 20.45 -8.15 48.31
N GLU A 264 21.59 -8.80 48.01
CA GLU A 264 22.91 -8.36 48.43
C GLU A 264 23.51 -7.39 47.39
N PRO A 265 24.18 -6.31 47.83
CA PRO A 265 24.86 -5.40 46.91
C PRO A 265 26.04 -6.11 46.22
N TRP A 266 26.37 -5.65 45.03
CA TRP A 266 27.50 -6.21 44.28
C TRP A 266 28.82 -5.95 45.03
N PRO A 267 29.77 -6.90 45.04
CA PRO A 267 31.05 -6.68 45.69
C PRO A 267 31.89 -5.67 44.90
N ALA A 268 32.75 -4.92 45.59
CA ALA A 268 33.67 -3.99 44.95
C ALA A 268 34.76 -4.73 44.15
N CYS A 269 35.17 -4.17 43.03
CA CYS A 269 36.28 -4.70 42.25
C CYS A 269 37.62 -4.45 42.94
N SER A 270 38.40 -5.51 43.14
CA SER A 270 39.71 -5.40 43.78
C SER A 270 40.61 -4.45 42.98
N GLY A 271 41.21 -3.45 43.62
CA GLY A 271 42.13 -2.52 42.96
C GLY A 271 41.49 -1.49 42.01
N GLN A 272 40.15 -1.42 41.91
CA GLN A 272 39.44 -0.43 41.10
C GLN A 272 38.40 0.32 41.93
N ASN A 273 38.76 1.52 42.42
CA ASN A 273 37.84 2.38 43.17
C ASN A 273 36.65 2.82 42.30
N GLY A 274 35.44 2.74 42.86
CA GLY A 274 34.20 3.14 42.17
C GLY A 274 33.73 2.14 41.10
N LYS A 275 34.24 0.90 41.11
CA LYS A 275 33.78 -0.18 40.24
C LYS A 275 33.27 -1.37 41.04
N PHE A 276 32.24 -2.01 40.51
CA PHE A 276 31.52 -3.10 41.13
C PHE A 276 31.52 -4.33 40.24
N CYS A 277 31.54 -5.48 40.89
CA CYS A 277 31.62 -6.76 40.24
C CYS A 277 30.23 -7.25 39.88
N GLY A 278 29.87 -7.08 38.61
CA GLY A 278 28.64 -7.58 38.04
C GLY A 278 28.81 -8.98 37.44
N PRO A 279 27.73 -9.75 37.34
CA PRO A 279 27.75 -11.08 36.74
C PRO A 279 28.01 -10.94 35.23
N ALA A 280 28.81 -11.85 34.70
CA ALA A 280 29.07 -11.95 33.27
C ALA A 280 28.48 -13.26 32.75
N GLY A 281 27.77 -13.19 31.63
CA GLY A 281 27.29 -14.35 30.91
C GLY A 281 27.11 -14.02 29.43
N ASP A 282 27.07 -15.05 28.59
CA ASP A 282 26.88 -14.87 27.14
C ASP A 282 25.47 -14.37 26.79
N ASP A 283 24.50 -14.66 27.67
CA ASP A 283 23.06 -14.43 27.45
C ASP A 283 22.52 -13.16 28.14
N TYR A 284 23.34 -12.48 28.95
CA TYR A 284 22.93 -11.30 29.71
C TYR A 284 24.08 -10.32 29.96
N ALA A 285 23.74 -9.04 30.07
CA ALA A 285 24.68 -7.98 30.39
C ALA A 285 24.51 -7.48 31.83
N SER A 286 25.62 -7.10 32.47
CA SER A 286 25.59 -6.35 33.73
C SER A 286 25.18 -4.91 33.46
N CYS A 287 23.97 -4.54 33.85
CA CYS A 287 23.37 -3.23 33.57
C CYS A 287 22.86 -2.57 34.86
N ILE A 288 22.44 -1.32 34.77
CA ILE A 288 21.63 -0.66 35.80
C ILE A 288 20.23 -0.42 35.29
N PHE A 289 19.26 -0.37 36.20
CA PHE A 289 17.87 -0.08 35.87
C PHE A 289 17.21 0.85 36.87
N GLN A 290 16.24 1.62 36.38
CA GLN A 290 15.42 2.55 37.16
C GLN A 290 13.97 2.53 36.66
N GLU A 291 13.01 2.63 37.57
CA GLU A 291 11.59 2.79 37.22
C GLU A 291 11.35 4.16 36.61
N GLY A 292 10.64 4.19 35.47
CA GLY A 292 10.45 5.40 34.66
C GLY A 292 11.26 5.39 33.37
N GLU A 293 10.97 6.36 32.50
CA GLU A 293 11.78 6.66 31.34
C GLU A 293 12.85 7.69 31.70
N HIS A 294 14.11 7.27 31.71
CA HIS A 294 15.25 8.08 32.11
C HIS A 294 16.32 8.08 31.04
N LEU A 295 17.18 9.09 31.07
CA LEU A 295 18.44 9.07 30.32
C LEU A 295 19.47 8.26 31.10
N CYS A 296 20.36 7.56 30.40
CA CYS A 296 21.44 6.83 31.06
C CYS A 296 22.42 7.80 31.73
N PRO A 297 22.84 7.52 32.98
CA PRO A 297 23.80 8.34 33.68
C PRO A 297 25.21 8.20 33.09
N GLU A 298 26.11 9.11 33.48
CA GLU A 298 27.52 9.08 33.08
C GLU A 298 28.16 7.72 33.47
N GLY A 299 29.02 7.19 32.60
CA GLY A 299 29.62 5.86 32.75
C GLY A 299 28.77 4.71 32.19
N TRP A 300 27.48 4.93 31.94
CA TRP A 300 26.55 3.94 31.37
C TRP A 300 26.14 4.31 29.95
N THR A 301 27.13 4.59 29.10
CA THR A 301 26.94 5.09 27.73
C THR A 301 26.81 4.00 26.67
N GLY A 302 26.55 2.76 27.09
CA GLY A 302 26.27 1.66 26.18
C GLY A 302 24.85 1.73 25.65
N GLU A 303 24.24 0.56 25.49
CA GLU A 303 22.85 0.49 25.02
C GLU A 303 21.86 0.91 26.11
N ARG A 304 20.89 1.72 25.70
CA ARG A 304 19.73 2.11 26.49
C ARG A 304 18.51 1.34 26.02
N HIS A 305 17.88 0.64 26.94
CA HIS A 305 16.68 -0.14 26.70
C HIS A 305 15.54 0.43 27.55
N VAL A 306 14.36 0.61 26.96
CA VAL A 306 13.15 1.02 27.69
C VAL A 306 12.14 -0.10 27.54
N LEU A 307 11.68 -0.62 28.68
CA LEU A 307 10.74 -1.73 28.74
C LEU A 307 9.46 -1.29 29.43
N TYR A 308 8.34 -1.79 28.96
CA TYR A 308 7.02 -1.51 29.53
C TYR A 308 6.40 -2.81 30.06
N GLY A 309 5.88 -2.74 31.28
CA GLY A 309 5.23 -3.89 31.92
C GLY A 309 3.81 -4.10 31.40
N VAL A 310 3.23 -3.08 30.75
CA VAL A 310 1.94 -3.15 30.09
C VAL A 310 2.02 -2.34 28.80
N VAL A 311 1.66 -2.98 27.69
CA VAL A 311 1.56 -2.35 26.38
C VAL A 311 0.20 -2.71 25.79
N ASN A 312 -0.54 -1.69 25.39
CA ASN A 312 -1.85 -1.83 24.77
C ASN A 312 -1.81 -1.08 23.43
N ASP A 313 -1.51 -1.83 22.37
CA ASP A 313 -1.47 -1.30 21.02
C ASP A 313 -2.79 -1.55 20.31
N LYS A 314 -3.56 -0.47 20.10
CA LYS A 314 -4.80 -0.49 19.32
C LYS A 314 -4.62 0.21 17.97
N ARG A 315 -3.37 0.49 17.58
CA ARG A 315 -3.08 1.09 16.29
C ARG A 315 -3.36 0.07 15.19
N ASP A 316 -4.06 0.50 14.17
CA ASP A 316 -4.41 -0.30 12.99
C ASP A 316 -4.39 0.60 11.75
N CYS A 317 -4.46 0.00 10.57
CA CYS A 317 -4.56 0.75 9.33
C CYS A 317 -6.01 1.10 9.02
N SER A 318 -6.26 2.37 8.73
CA SER A 318 -7.56 2.80 8.22
C SER A 318 -7.86 2.15 6.88
N ALA A 319 -9.13 1.76 6.68
CA ALA A 319 -9.57 1.15 5.44
C ALA A 319 -9.39 2.10 4.25
N CYS A 320 -8.94 1.56 3.12
CA CYS A 320 -8.88 2.31 1.87
C CYS A 320 -10.28 2.65 1.35
N THR A 321 -10.47 3.88 0.92
CA THR A 321 -11.71 4.36 0.28
C THR A 321 -11.39 5.23 -0.93
N CYS A 322 -12.31 5.26 -1.89
CA CYS A 322 -12.19 6.06 -3.11
C CYS A 322 -13.24 7.17 -3.13
N GLY A 323 -12.83 8.37 -3.53
CA GLY A 323 -13.77 9.45 -3.85
C GLY A 323 -14.57 9.20 -5.13
N ALA A 324 -15.49 10.11 -5.44
CA ALA A 324 -16.21 10.08 -6.70
C ALA A 324 -15.25 10.28 -7.90
N PRO A 325 -15.54 9.68 -9.06
CA PRO A 325 -14.77 9.91 -10.27
C PRO A 325 -14.77 11.40 -10.66
N THR A 326 -13.61 11.92 -11.03
CA THR A 326 -13.44 13.30 -11.48
C THR A 326 -12.50 13.39 -12.66
N GLY A 327 -12.63 14.45 -13.46
CA GLY A 327 -11.75 14.69 -14.61
C GLY A 327 -12.07 13.86 -15.86
N GLY A 328 -13.17 13.10 -15.86
CA GLY A 328 -13.64 12.43 -17.08
C GLY A 328 -14.02 13.43 -18.17
N THR A 329 -13.79 13.06 -19.42
CA THR A 329 -14.13 13.88 -20.59
C THR A 329 -14.98 13.08 -21.55
N CYS A 330 -16.01 13.71 -22.11
CA CYS A 330 -16.74 13.16 -23.23
C CYS A 330 -16.96 14.20 -24.30
N GLU A 331 -16.66 13.85 -25.54
CA GLU A 331 -16.83 14.68 -26.72
C GLU A 331 -17.70 13.96 -27.76
N VAL A 332 -18.73 14.65 -28.23
CA VAL A 332 -19.70 14.14 -29.21
C VAL A 332 -19.78 15.09 -30.39
N LEU A 333 -19.66 14.55 -31.60
CA LEU A 333 -19.99 15.24 -32.83
C LEU A 333 -21.49 15.09 -33.09
N TRP A 334 -22.19 16.19 -33.30
CA TRP A 334 -23.60 16.18 -33.66
C TRP A 334 -23.81 16.78 -35.05
N SER A 335 -24.83 16.34 -35.75
CA SER A 335 -25.22 16.89 -37.05
C SER A 335 -26.73 16.86 -37.23
N ALA A 336 -27.25 17.88 -37.91
CA ALA A 336 -28.65 17.99 -38.29
C ALA A 336 -28.76 18.16 -39.81
N PHE A 337 -29.79 17.55 -40.39
CA PHE A 337 -29.94 17.38 -41.83
C PHE A 337 -31.32 17.80 -42.29
N GLY A 338 -31.42 18.34 -43.50
CA GLY A 338 -32.67 18.74 -44.13
C GLY A 338 -33.46 17.59 -44.73
N ALA A 339 -32.79 16.45 -44.97
CA ALA A 339 -33.39 15.23 -45.51
C ALA A 339 -33.50 14.13 -44.44
N PRO A 340 -34.57 13.31 -44.47
CA PRO A 340 -34.80 12.24 -43.51
C PRO A 340 -33.70 11.16 -43.53
N ALA A 341 -33.03 10.96 -44.66
CA ALA A 341 -31.94 9.99 -44.79
C ALA A 341 -30.58 10.53 -44.28
N CYS A 342 -30.55 11.67 -43.59
CA CYS A 342 -29.32 12.33 -43.13
C CYS A 342 -28.30 12.61 -44.25
N THR A 343 -28.77 13.01 -45.44
CA THR A 343 -27.93 13.24 -46.63
C THR A 343 -27.75 14.71 -47.03
N ASP A 344 -28.56 15.61 -46.46
CA ASP A 344 -28.55 17.06 -46.76
C ASP A 344 -28.11 17.83 -45.51
N TYR A 345 -26.80 17.98 -45.31
CA TYR A 345 -26.23 18.60 -44.11
C TYR A 345 -26.66 20.06 -43.96
N GLN A 346 -27.19 20.43 -42.80
CA GLN A 346 -27.64 21.80 -42.50
C GLN A 346 -26.70 22.48 -41.50
N THR A 347 -26.38 21.79 -40.41
CA THR A 347 -25.54 22.31 -39.32
C THR A 347 -25.04 21.17 -38.45
N GLY A 348 -23.99 21.42 -37.68
CA GLY A 348 -23.36 20.44 -36.81
C GLY A 348 -22.21 21.07 -36.04
N GLY A 349 -21.67 20.32 -35.10
CA GLY A 349 -20.55 20.78 -34.29
C GLY A 349 -20.18 19.76 -33.23
N GLN A 350 -19.23 20.12 -32.38
CA GLN A 350 -18.81 19.29 -31.26
C GLN A 350 -19.41 19.84 -29.97
N VAL A 351 -19.79 18.92 -29.09
CA VAL A 351 -20.19 19.23 -27.72
C VAL A 351 -19.38 18.38 -26.74
N THR A 352 -18.94 18.99 -25.65
CA THR A 352 -18.15 18.35 -24.61
C THR A 352 -18.89 18.38 -23.28
N ALA A 353 -18.76 17.32 -22.47
CA ALA A 353 -19.35 17.27 -21.14
C ALA A 353 -18.93 18.49 -20.30
N GLY A 354 -19.89 19.07 -19.57
CA GLY A 354 -19.67 20.26 -18.73
C GLY A 354 -19.60 21.60 -19.48
N MET A 355 -19.65 21.62 -20.82
CA MET A 355 -19.72 22.88 -21.56
C MET A 355 -21.10 23.55 -21.44
N THR A 356 -21.15 24.86 -21.65
CA THR A 356 -22.44 25.54 -21.86
C THR A 356 -23.01 25.12 -23.21
N ALA A 357 -24.28 24.72 -23.25
CA ALA A 357 -24.97 24.26 -24.45
C ALA A 357 -24.78 25.26 -25.61
N PRO A 358 -24.08 24.89 -26.70
CA PRO A 358 -23.83 25.82 -27.79
C PRO A 358 -25.11 26.05 -28.59
N CYS A 359 -25.29 27.30 -29.03
CA CYS A 359 -26.31 27.68 -29.98
C CYS A 359 -25.68 27.90 -31.35
N ASN A 360 -26.28 27.32 -32.38
CA ASN A 360 -25.84 27.49 -33.77
C ASN A 360 -26.97 28.09 -34.60
N ASP A 361 -26.67 29.18 -35.31
CA ASP A 361 -27.61 29.76 -36.25
C ASP A 361 -27.77 28.84 -37.47
N VAL A 362 -29.01 28.72 -37.94
CA VAL A 362 -29.40 27.91 -39.09
C VAL A 362 -30.10 28.81 -40.08
N MET A 363 -30.00 28.51 -41.38
CA MET A 363 -30.71 29.28 -42.40
C MET A 363 -32.21 29.34 -42.06
N PRO A 364 -32.81 30.55 -41.99
CA PRO A 364 -34.21 30.70 -41.64
C PRO A 364 -35.16 29.87 -42.50
N GLY A 365 -35.92 28.98 -41.86
CA GLY A 365 -36.90 28.12 -42.53
C GLY A 365 -36.32 26.90 -43.24
N ALA A 366 -35.03 26.62 -43.06
CA ALA A 366 -34.44 25.35 -43.49
C ALA A 366 -35.15 24.17 -42.81
N PRO A 367 -35.39 23.06 -43.53
CA PRO A 367 -35.91 21.85 -42.91
C PRO A 367 -34.86 21.23 -41.98
N LEU A 368 -35.31 20.62 -40.89
CA LEU A 368 -34.52 19.74 -40.02
C LEU A 368 -35.25 18.41 -39.92
N SER A 369 -34.94 17.50 -40.84
CA SER A 369 -35.63 16.21 -41.01
C SER A 369 -34.85 15.01 -40.49
N GLY A 370 -33.55 15.18 -40.21
CA GLY A 370 -32.70 14.12 -39.68
C GLY A 370 -31.67 14.67 -38.69
N LYS A 371 -31.19 13.81 -37.80
CA LYS A 371 -30.11 14.10 -36.84
C LYS A 371 -29.24 12.87 -36.62
N THR A 372 -27.95 13.10 -36.37
CA THR A 372 -26.96 12.09 -35.98
C THR A 372 -26.10 12.61 -34.84
N ALA A 373 -25.57 11.70 -34.04
CA ALA A 373 -24.56 12.00 -33.04
C ALA A 373 -23.52 10.86 -33.02
N GLU A 374 -22.26 11.20 -32.86
CA GLU A 374 -21.15 10.26 -32.85
C GLU A 374 -20.24 10.58 -31.67
N LEU A 375 -19.93 9.56 -30.87
CA LEU A 375 -18.96 9.69 -29.79
C LEU A 375 -17.56 9.79 -30.39
N LEU A 376 -16.92 10.94 -30.23
CA LEU A 376 -15.56 11.16 -30.74
C LEU A 376 -14.51 10.67 -29.76
N ASN A 377 -14.66 11.06 -28.49
CA ASN A 377 -13.72 10.70 -27.44
C ASN A 377 -14.45 10.52 -26.11
N TYR A 378 -14.03 9.52 -25.36
CA TYR A 378 -14.43 9.31 -23.98
C TYR A 378 -13.20 8.88 -23.18
N THR A 379 -12.88 9.65 -22.15
CA THR A 379 -11.82 9.34 -21.21
C THR A 379 -12.45 9.29 -19.83
N LYS A 380 -12.24 8.15 -19.16
CA LYS A 380 -12.76 7.92 -17.82
C LYS A 380 -12.15 8.91 -16.82
N GLY A 381 -12.93 9.27 -15.80
CA GLY A 381 -12.42 9.98 -14.64
C GLY A 381 -11.44 9.14 -13.82
N ALA A 382 -10.80 9.80 -12.86
CA ALA A 382 -10.01 9.14 -11.82
C ALA A 382 -10.66 9.37 -10.45
N CYS A 383 -10.58 8.36 -9.60
CA CYS A 383 -11.03 8.48 -8.21
C CYS A 383 -9.84 8.78 -7.30
N PRO A 384 -9.90 9.87 -6.50
CA PRO A 384 -8.86 10.14 -5.52
C PRO A 384 -8.91 9.10 -4.39
N PRO A 385 -7.81 8.38 -4.09
CA PRO A 385 -7.75 7.45 -2.98
C PRO A 385 -7.60 8.17 -1.64
N SER A 386 -8.04 7.52 -0.56
CA SER A 386 -7.86 7.96 0.83
C SER A 386 -7.84 6.77 1.79
N GLY A 387 -7.31 6.96 3.00
CA GLY A 387 -7.08 5.89 3.99
C GLY A 387 -5.63 5.43 3.99
N GLY A 388 -5.36 4.25 4.57
CA GLY A 388 -3.99 3.74 4.70
C GLY A 388 -3.15 4.49 5.73
N GLU A 389 -3.80 5.26 6.61
CA GLU A 389 -3.17 5.93 7.73
C GLU A 389 -3.30 5.09 9.00
N VAL A 390 -2.30 5.19 9.89
CA VAL A 390 -2.35 4.57 11.23
C VAL A 390 -3.41 5.29 12.07
N VAL A 391 -4.42 4.55 12.52
CA VAL A 391 -5.48 5.01 13.40
C VAL A 391 -5.49 4.21 14.69
N GLY A 392 -5.98 4.80 15.78
CA GLY A 392 -5.97 4.18 17.09
C GLY A 392 -4.90 4.77 18.00
N GLU A 393 -4.60 4.07 19.10
CA GLU A 393 -3.77 4.59 20.18
C GLU A 393 -2.84 3.51 20.71
N LEU A 394 -1.63 3.91 21.09
CA LEU A 394 -0.67 3.09 21.81
C LEU A 394 -0.59 3.60 23.25
N SER A 395 -0.96 2.75 24.22
CA SER A 395 -0.74 3.03 25.65
C SER A 395 0.43 2.20 26.16
N LEU A 396 1.36 2.88 26.81
CA LEU A 396 2.57 2.31 27.38
C LEU A 396 2.60 2.63 28.87
N ASP A 397 2.56 1.59 29.71
CA ASP A 397 2.44 1.74 31.16
C ASP A 397 3.54 0.96 31.89
N LYS A 398 3.90 1.45 33.08
CA LYS A 398 5.00 0.91 33.91
C LYS A 398 6.34 0.84 33.16
N PRO A 399 6.85 1.96 32.65
CA PRO A 399 8.17 1.99 32.04
C PRO A 399 9.27 1.69 33.06
N ILE A 400 10.29 0.98 32.62
CA ILE A 400 11.62 0.99 33.25
C ILE A 400 12.66 1.32 32.19
N THR A 401 13.74 1.95 32.63
CA THR A 401 14.93 2.16 31.80
C THR A 401 16.03 1.24 32.27
N VAL A 402 16.68 0.57 31.34
CA VAL A 402 17.88 -0.24 31.56
C VAL A 402 19.02 0.38 30.76
N CYS A 403 20.16 0.58 31.40
CA CYS A 403 21.35 1.16 30.80
C CYS A 403 22.53 0.23 31.04
N CYS A 404 23.16 -0.18 29.95
CA CYS A 404 24.31 -1.07 29.99
C CYS A 404 25.60 -0.27 29.75
N PRO A 405 26.75 -0.74 30.26
CA PRO A 405 28.03 -0.06 30.05
C PRO A 405 28.42 -0.22 28.57
N ALA A 406 29.27 0.68 28.07
CA ALA A 406 29.84 0.51 26.74
C ALA A 406 30.63 -0.81 26.69
N ALA A 407 30.53 -1.55 25.58
CA ALA A 407 31.36 -2.73 25.36
C ALA A 407 32.83 -2.30 25.43
N THR A 408 33.57 -2.83 26.41
CA THR A 408 35.02 -2.64 26.49
C THR A 408 35.66 -3.48 25.38
N THR A 409 35.95 -2.84 24.24
CA THR A 409 36.72 -3.40 23.13
C THR A 409 38.19 -3.58 23.48
#